data_AF-A0A9D5SAH6-F1
#
_entry.id   AF-A0A9D5SAH6-F1
#
_cell.length_a   1.000
_cell.length_b   1.000
_cell.length_c   1.000
_cell.angle_alpha   90.00
_cell.angle_beta   90.00
_cell.angle_gamma   90.00
#
_symmetry.space_group_name_H-M   'P 1'
#
loop_
_entity.id
_entity.type
_entity.pdbx_description
1 polymer ?
#
loop_
_entity_poly.entity_id
_entity_poly.type
_entity_poly.pdbx_seq_one_letter_code
_entity_poly.pdbx_strand_id
1 'polypeptide(L)'
;MEDRCERDAKEYTRKHCPTAIDQNTVIDSLVFERATHTIHYYYKLTGVADEERALKEIDAANVLKQGLKNATAVKVYKDAKYRFAYTYRSSKEPNKILLDVVFTEKDY
;
A
#
# COMPACT_ATOMS: atom_id res chain seq x y z
N MET A 1 13.19 -13.88 8.90
CA MET A 1 12.05 -13.58 8.01
C MET A 1 12.22 -12.23 7.32
N GLU A 2 12.75 -11.24 8.04
CA GLU A 2 12.97 -9.86 7.58
C GLU A 2 13.89 -9.73 6.36
N ASP A 3 15.05 -10.42 6.32
CA ASP A 3 15.95 -10.34 5.16
C ASP A 3 15.31 -10.84 3.86
N ARG A 4 14.42 -11.84 3.98
CA ARG A 4 13.63 -12.32 2.86
C ARG A 4 12.60 -11.26 2.44
N CYS A 5 11.86 -10.68 3.39
CA CYS A 5 10.86 -9.65 3.12
C CYS A 5 11.47 -8.42 2.43
N GLU A 6 12.63 -7.96 2.91
CA GLU A 6 13.33 -6.82 2.33
C GLU A 6 13.78 -7.10 0.90
N ARG A 7 14.35 -8.28 0.66
CA ARG A 7 14.76 -8.71 -0.67
C ARG A 7 13.56 -8.86 -1.61
N ASP A 8 12.51 -9.54 -1.17
CA ASP A 8 11.28 -9.73 -1.94
C ASP A 8 10.62 -8.38 -2.28
N ALA A 9 10.57 -7.42 -1.33
CA ALA A 9 10.03 -6.08 -1.57
C ALA A 9 10.85 -5.28 -2.61
N LYS A 10 12.19 -5.34 -2.49
CA LYS A 10 13.10 -4.72 -3.46
C LYS A 10 13.00 -5.35 -4.84
N GLU A 11 12.97 -6.68 -4.92
CA GLU A 11 12.81 -7.38 -6.20
C GLU A 11 11.45 -7.13 -6.82
N TYR A 12 10.39 -7.09 -6.02
CA TYR A 12 9.04 -6.76 -6.50
C TYR A 12 9.02 -5.36 -7.09
N THR A 13 9.57 -4.38 -6.37
CA THR A 13 9.68 -3.00 -6.87
C THR A 13 10.46 -2.95 -8.19
N ARG A 14 11.60 -3.64 -8.27
CA ARG A 14 12.44 -3.63 -9.47
C ARG A 14 11.79 -4.32 -10.67
N LYS A 15 11.06 -5.41 -10.47
CA LYS A 15 10.47 -6.21 -11.56
C LYS A 15 9.07 -5.74 -11.96
N HIS A 16 8.32 -5.18 -11.02
CA HIS A 16 6.89 -4.92 -11.18
C HIS A 16 6.50 -3.46 -10.93
N CYS A 17 7.42 -2.54 -10.64
CA CYS A 17 7.08 -1.13 -10.49
C CYS A 17 7.89 -0.21 -11.43
N PRO A 18 7.28 0.89 -11.95
CA PRO A 18 5.88 1.24 -11.79
C PRO A 18 4.96 0.41 -12.71
N THR A 19 3.86 -0.14 -12.18
CA THR A 19 2.85 -0.89 -12.97
C THR A 19 1.45 -0.41 -12.63
N ALA A 20 0.60 -0.23 -13.65
CA ALA A 20 -0.82 0.04 -13.46
C ALA A 20 -1.51 -1.24 -12.95
N ILE A 21 -2.03 -1.19 -11.73
CA ILE A 21 -2.82 -2.28 -11.14
C ILE A 21 -4.32 -2.13 -11.45
N ASP A 22 -4.75 -0.92 -11.78
CA ASP A 22 -6.09 -0.57 -12.22
C ASP A 22 -6.06 0.67 -13.13
N GLN A 23 -7.16 1.03 -13.79
CA GLN A 23 -7.28 2.18 -14.69
C GLN A 23 -6.78 3.50 -14.06
N ASN A 24 -6.98 3.67 -12.76
CA ASN A 24 -6.63 4.90 -12.05
C ASN A 24 -5.56 4.72 -10.97
N THR A 25 -4.97 3.53 -10.83
CA THR A 25 -4.01 3.23 -9.76
C THR A 25 -2.75 2.55 -10.29
N VAL A 26 -1.61 3.15 -10.01
CA VAL A 26 -0.28 2.63 -10.34
C VAL A 26 0.44 2.30 -9.05
N ILE A 27 0.97 1.08 -8.92
CA ILE A 27 1.92 0.78 -7.85
C ILE A 27 3.28 1.37 -8.25
N ASP A 28 3.82 2.24 -7.41
CA ASP A 28 5.09 2.92 -7.66
C ASP A 28 6.27 2.20 -7.00
N SER A 29 6.08 1.71 -5.77
CA SER A 29 7.11 0.97 -5.06
C SER A 29 6.54 0.21 -3.86
N LEU A 30 7.26 -0.83 -3.46
CA LEU A 30 7.02 -1.64 -2.27
C LEU A 30 8.29 -1.62 -1.41
N VAL A 31 8.16 -1.14 -0.18
CA VAL A 31 9.28 -1.04 0.76
C VAL A 31 8.96 -1.88 2.00
N PHE A 32 9.96 -2.56 2.53
CA PHE A 32 9.86 -3.22 3.83
C PHE A 32 10.76 -2.53 4.85
N GLU A 33 10.15 -1.99 5.90
CA GLU A 33 10.83 -1.33 7.00
C GLU A 33 11.08 -2.32 8.13
N ARG A 34 12.35 -2.71 8.30
CA ARG A 34 12.77 -3.68 9.32
C ARG A 34 12.53 -3.18 10.75
N ALA A 35 12.75 -1.90 11.01
CA ALA A 35 12.66 -1.34 12.37
C ALA A 35 11.24 -1.43 12.96
N THR A 36 10.22 -1.36 12.12
CA THR A 36 8.82 -1.31 12.54
C THR A 36 8.01 -2.53 12.07
N HIS A 37 8.66 -3.48 11.40
CA HIS A 37 8.06 -4.59 10.64
C HIS A 37 6.91 -4.13 9.75
N THR A 38 7.11 -3.02 9.05
CA THR A 38 6.08 -2.40 8.21
C THR A 38 6.34 -2.71 6.75
N ILE A 39 5.34 -3.27 6.07
CA ILE A 39 5.31 -3.37 4.61
C ILE A 39 4.59 -2.13 4.09
N HIS A 40 5.31 -1.28 3.38
CA HIS A 40 4.84 0.00 2.88
C HIS A 40 4.62 -0.06 1.37
N TYR A 41 3.36 0.09 0.97
CA TYR A 41 2.94 0.18 -0.41
C TYR A 41 2.77 1.64 -0.82
N TYR A 42 3.52 2.05 -1.84
CA TYR A 42 3.39 3.37 -2.44
C TYR A 42 2.62 3.27 -3.75
N TYR A 43 1.49 3.95 -3.80
CA TYR A 43 0.64 4.06 -4.97
C TYR A 43 0.62 5.48 -5.52
N LYS A 44 0.39 5.58 -6.83
CA LYS A 44 0.10 6.81 -7.56
C LYS A 44 -1.30 6.70 -8.12
N LEU A 45 -2.14 7.70 -7.85
CA LEU A 45 -3.46 7.80 -8.45
C LEU A 45 -3.42 8.71 -9.67
N THR A 46 -4.13 8.32 -10.71
CA THR A 46 -4.23 9.04 -11.98
C THR A 46 -5.70 9.27 -12.33
N GLY A 47 -5.96 10.20 -13.25
CA GLY A 47 -7.30 10.42 -13.79
C GLY A 47 -8.28 10.98 -12.76
N VAL A 48 -9.42 10.31 -12.60
CA VAL A 48 -10.52 10.72 -11.71
C VAL A 48 -10.26 10.38 -10.24
N ALA A 49 -9.43 9.36 -9.96
CA ALA A 49 -9.04 9.01 -8.58
C ALA A 49 -7.97 9.94 -8.01
N ASP A 50 -7.36 10.77 -8.87
CA ASP A 50 -6.40 11.81 -8.50
C ASP A 50 -7.08 13.04 -7.86
N GLU A 51 -8.38 12.97 -7.58
CA GLU A 51 -9.09 13.94 -6.76
C GLU A 51 -9.08 13.52 -5.29
N GLU A 52 -8.71 14.45 -4.39
CA GLU A 52 -8.65 14.19 -2.94
C GLU A 52 -9.99 13.70 -2.36
N ARG A 53 -11.10 14.09 -2.98
CA ARG A 53 -12.44 13.68 -2.57
C ARG A 53 -12.76 12.24 -2.94
N ALA A 54 -12.22 11.72 -4.04
CA ALA A 54 -12.55 10.39 -4.53
C ALA A 54 -12.25 9.30 -3.49
N LEU A 55 -11.11 9.38 -2.78
CA LEU A 55 -10.76 8.43 -1.72
C LEU A 55 -11.58 8.61 -0.45
N LYS A 56 -11.98 9.85 -0.13
CA LYS A 56 -12.80 10.16 1.04
C LYS A 56 -14.25 9.71 0.84
N GLU A 57 -14.80 9.88 -0.36
CA GLU A 57 -16.18 9.50 -0.69
C GLU A 57 -16.40 7.98 -0.63
N ILE A 58 -15.39 7.19 -1.01
CA ILE A 58 -15.48 5.73 -0.98
C ILE A 58 -14.99 5.10 0.33
N ASP A 59 -14.59 5.91 1.32
CA ASP A 59 -13.91 5.46 2.54
C ASP A 59 -12.78 4.44 2.21
N ALA A 60 -11.84 4.90 1.39
CA ALA A 60 -10.77 4.04 0.86
C ALA A 60 -9.98 3.34 1.98
N ALA A 61 -9.83 3.98 3.14
CA ALA A 61 -9.23 3.37 4.32
C ALA A 61 -10.01 2.13 4.79
N ASN A 62 -11.34 2.22 4.91
CA ASN A 62 -12.14 1.06 5.30
C ASN A 62 -12.16 -0.04 4.23
N VAL A 63 -12.19 0.33 2.95
CA VAL A 63 -12.08 -0.64 1.83
C VAL A 63 -10.75 -1.40 1.90
N LEU A 64 -9.64 -0.68 2.08
CA LEU A 64 -8.31 -1.29 2.25
C LEU A 64 -8.25 -2.17 3.49
N LYS A 65 -8.83 -1.75 4.61
CA LYS A 65 -8.91 -2.53 5.84
C LYS A 65 -9.66 -3.85 5.63
N GLN A 66 -10.83 -3.82 4.98
CA GLN A 66 -11.62 -5.02 4.69
C GLN A 66 -10.90 -5.93 3.68
N GLY A 67 -10.29 -5.37 2.64
CA GLY A 67 -9.47 -6.12 1.70
C GLY A 67 -8.29 -6.78 2.39
N LEU A 68 -7.61 -6.05 3.28
CA LEU A 68 -6.51 -6.56 4.08
C LEU A 68 -6.99 -7.69 4.97
N LYS A 69 -8.12 -7.56 5.70
CA LYS A 69 -8.72 -8.63 6.51
C LYS A 69 -8.89 -9.93 5.74
N ASN A 70 -9.50 -9.85 4.57
CA ASN A 70 -9.82 -11.01 3.74
C ASN A 70 -8.61 -11.57 2.97
N ALA A 71 -7.52 -10.81 2.84
CA ALA A 71 -6.33 -11.24 2.12
C ALA A 71 -5.60 -12.38 2.84
N THR A 72 -5.71 -13.59 2.30
CA THR A 72 -5.01 -14.80 2.76
C THR A 72 -3.53 -14.80 2.39
N ALA A 73 -3.17 -14.16 1.26
CA ALA A 73 -1.79 -14.05 0.78
C ALA A 73 -0.85 -13.38 1.79
N VAL A 74 -1.38 -12.50 2.64
CA VAL A 74 -0.61 -11.78 3.66
C VAL A 74 -0.79 -12.35 5.07
N LYS A 75 -1.48 -13.49 5.21
CA LYS A 75 -1.76 -14.11 6.52
C LYS A 75 -0.48 -14.38 7.33
N VAL A 76 0.59 -14.80 6.67
CA VAL A 76 1.88 -15.05 7.33
C VAL A 76 2.48 -13.78 7.97
N TYR A 77 2.31 -12.63 7.32
CA TYR A 77 2.78 -11.35 7.84
C TYR A 77 1.89 -10.85 8.98
N LYS A 78 0.56 -11.04 8.86
CA LYS A 78 -0.41 -10.74 9.92
C LYS A 78 -0.13 -11.53 11.20
N ASP A 79 0.11 -12.83 11.07
CA ASP A 79 0.44 -13.72 12.19
C ASP A 79 1.76 -13.32 12.85
N ALA A 80 2.73 -12.87 12.03
CA ALA A 80 3.97 -12.27 12.49
C ALA A 80 3.83 -10.84 13.05
N LYS A 81 2.60 -10.30 13.16
CA LYS A 81 2.27 -8.94 13.67
C LYS A 81 2.87 -7.80 12.84
N TYR A 82 3.08 -8.01 11.55
CA TYR A 82 3.60 -6.98 10.65
C TYR A 82 2.56 -5.88 10.44
N ARG A 83 3.05 -4.66 10.21
CA ARG A 83 2.21 -3.51 9.89
C ARG A 83 2.12 -3.35 8.38
N PHE A 84 1.01 -2.78 7.90
CA PHE A 84 0.81 -2.51 6.49
C PHE A 84 0.52 -1.02 6.29
N ALA A 85 1.45 -0.32 5.65
CA ALA A 85 1.29 1.10 5.32
C ALA A 85 0.91 1.25 3.86
N TYR A 86 -0.04 2.14 3.59
CA TYR A 86 -0.54 2.46 2.26
C TYR A 86 -0.49 3.97 2.07
N THR A 87 0.35 4.43 1.14
CA THR A 87 0.44 5.85 0.78
C THR A 87 0.05 6.02 -0.68
N TYR A 88 -1.02 6.76 -0.92
CA TYR A 88 -1.48 7.17 -2.24
C TYR A 88 -1.09 8.61 -2.47
N ARG A 89 -0.30 8.85 -3.53
CA ARG A 89 0.07 10.20 -3.97
C ARG A 89 -0.63 10.57 -5.27
N SER A 90 -0.85 11.85 -5.47
CA SER A 90 -1.34 12.37 -6.74
C SER A 90 -0.25 12.22 -7.82
N SER A 91 -0.65 11.76 -9.01
CA SER A 91 0.24 11.76 -10.18
C SER A 91 0.36 13.15 -10.79
N LYS A 92 -0.68 14.00 -10.65
CA LYS A 92 -0.63 15.41 -11.08
C LYS A 92 0.24 16.25 -10.14
N GLU A 93 0.12 16.03 -8.84
CA GLU A 93 0.84 16.76 -7.80
C GLU A 93 1.71 15.79 -6.97
N PRO A 94 2.99 15.53 -7.34
CA PRO A 94 3.79 14.47 -6.72
C PRO A 94 4.08 14.67 -5.23
N ASN A 95 3.98 15.91 -4.73
CA ASN A 95 4.13 16.24 -3.30
C ASN A 95 2.82 16.11 -2.51
N LYS A 96 1.70 15.85 -3.18
CA LYS A 96 0.38 15.75 -2.55
C LYS A 96 0.04 14.31 -2.24
N ILE A 97 -0.11 14.05 -0.96
CA ILE A 97 -0.57 12.76 -0.44
C ILE A 97 -2.10 12.82 -0.37
N LEU A 98 -2.76 11.92 -1.10
CA LEU A 98 -4.21 11.81 -1.15
C LEU A 98 -4.75 10.92 -0.03
N LEU A 99 -3.99 9.88 0.35
CA LEU A 99 -4.30 9.00 1.47
C LEU A 99 -2.99 8.44 2.06
N ASP A 100 -2.90 8.46 3.38
CA ASP A 100 -1.82 7.81 4.12
C ASP A 100 -2.44 7.08 5.32
N VAL A 101 -2.34 5.75 5.32
CA VAL A 101 -2.91 4.92 6.37
C VAL A 101 -1.97 3.79 6.74
N VAL A 102 -1.94 3.46 8.03
CA VAL A 102 -1.16 2.34 8.56
C VAL A 102 -2.09 1.41 9.32
N PHE A 103 -2.16 0.16 8.88
CA PHE A 103 -2.94 -0.89 9.53
C PHE A 103 -2.03 -1.76 10.40
N THR A 104 -2.52 -2.07 11.59
CA THR A 104 -1.83 -2.90 12.59
C THR A 104 -2.61 -4.18 12.86
N GLU A 105 -2.08 -5.06 13.73
CA GLU A 105 -2.80 -6.28 14.16
C GLU A 105 -4.20 -6.02 14.76
N LYS A 106 -4.49 -4.78 15.20
CA LYS A 106 -5.82 -4.40 15.69
C LYS A 106 -6.81 -4.08 14.57
N ASP A 107 -6.31 -3.85 13.36
CA ASP A 107 -7.11 -3.45 12.21
C ASP A 107 -7.54 -4.62 11.34
N TYR A 108 -6.88 -5.77 11.42
CA TYR A 108 -7.22 -6.95 10.62
C TYR A 108 -7.53 -8.18 11.47
#